data_AF-A0A178WQ50-F1
#
_entry.id   AF-A0A178WQ50-F1
#
_cell.length_a   1.000
_cell.length_b   1.000
_cell.length_c   1.000
_cell.angle_alpha   90.00
_cell.angle_beta   90.00
_cell.angle_gamma   90.00
#
_symmetry.space_group_name_H-M   'P 1'
#
loop_
_entity.id
_entity.type
_entity.pdbx_description
1 polymer ?
#
loop_
_entity_poly.entity_id
_entity_poly.type
_entity_poly.pdbx_seq_one_letter_code
_entity_poly.pdbx_strand_id
1 'polypeptide(L)'
;MYAFASSGYEDAAVLVVDSLGEVQSTTIGHARQTAGRGCAYRIAEAIDDPASLGYAYGAITEHLGWRRGDEEGTVMALAALGDPARFRGLFARAIPITDTGFALDPGLLPLRVLSSRYARMSDAMTAATCPPRRAGDPIEQVHQDLAATLQERTETVMLHLARRARRVTGSGLLCVGGGVAANCVAVGKIVESGLFDEVHVPPAPGDSGTAIGAAAAAHLTRFGTLPSAVSDRCYLGPAYPDLVLPESPRPGLFAHRPASAASFLARQLADGRIAGVFNGRLEAGPRALGNRSMLASPLLPDVVDRLNATVKFREPFRPFAPIVLAGAARDYFTLPQPAPYMSVASGVTELARGKIPAVVHANGTARVQTVTAAQNPFLAEVLTEFEALTGVPVLINTSLNIKGKPICGTPAMALDCLVASGLDALMMEGWWIAK
;
A
#
# COMPACT_ATOMS: atom_id res chain seq x y z
N MET A 1 16.58 4.63 7.99
CA MET A 1 16.27 5.83 8.81
C MET A 1 14.80 6.23 8.74
N TYR A 2 14.23 6.52 7.56
CA TYR A 2 12.83 7.00 7.44
C TYR A 2 11.80 6.09 8.14
N ALA A 3 11.89 4.77 7.94
CA ALA A 3 10.98 3.82 8.59
C ALA A 3 10.97 3.97 10.12
N PHE A 4 12.14 4.15 10.76
CA PHE A 4 12.21 4.38 12.21
C PHE A 4 11.78 5.80 12.60
N ALA A 5 12.24 6.83 11.89
CA ALA A 5 11.92 8.23 12.22
C ALA A 5 10.42 8.56 12.13
N SER A 6 9.65 7.77 11.37
CA SER A 6 8.21 7.94 11.19
C SER A 6 7.34 7.10 12.13
N SER A 7 7.93 6.18 12.90
CA SER A 7 7.17 5.26 13.76
C SER A 7 6.88 5.79 15.16
N GLY A 8 7.63 6.79 15.61
CA GLY A 8 7.56 7.28 16.99
C GLY A 8 8.15 6.33 18.04
N TYR A 9 8.71 5.18 17.63
CA TYR A 9 9.22 4.16 18.55
C TYR A 9 10.54 4.58 19.20
N GLU A 10 10.75 4.16 20.45
CA GLU A 10 12.04 4.37 21.14
C GLU A 10 13.09 3.31 20.80
N ASP A 11 12.67 2.07 20.53
CA ASP A 11 13.54 0.94 20.20
C ASP A 11 12.85 0.08 19.14
N ALA A 12 13.54 -0.20 18.02
CA ALA A 12 12.97 -0.99 16.94
C ALA A 12 14.04 -1.77 16.15
N ALA A 13 13.67 -2.98 15.75
CA ALA A 13 14.32 -3.64 14.63
C ALA A 13 13.95 -2.88 13.35
N VAL A 14 14.90 -2.72 12.42
CA VAL A 14 14.66 -2.07 11.13
C VAL A 14 15.00 -3.03 10.02
N LEU A 15 14.01 -3.45 9.24
CA LEU A 15 14.18 -4.34 8.10
C LEU A 15 13.96 -3.55 6.81
N VAL A 16 15.01 -3.33 6.02
CA VAL A 16 14.90 -2.72 4.69
C VAL A 16 15.05 -3.83 3.66
N VAL A 17 14.06 -3.99 2.78
CA VAL A 17 14.09 -4.97 1.68
C VAL A 17 13.73 -4.26 0.39
N ASP A 18 14.66 -4.22 -0.55
CA ASP A 18 14.53 -3.44 -1.79
C ASP A 18 15.02 -4.20 -3.02
N SER A 19 14.96 -3.53 -4.17
CA SER A 19 15.64 -3.97 -5.39
C SER A 19 17.16 -3.84 -5.23
N LEU A 20 17.67 -2.62 -5.05
CA LEU A 20 19.12 -2.35 -4.98
C LEU A 20 19.36 -0.94 -4.39
N GLY A 21 20.20 -0.83 -3.37
CA GLY A 21 20.80 0.43 -2.92
C GLY A 21 22.12 0.73 -3.64
N GLU A 22 23.15 1.20 -2.94
CA GLU A 22 24.49 1.33 -3.52
C GLU A 22 25.17 -0.03 -3.72
N VAL A 23 24.97 -0.94 -2.75
CA VAL A 23 25.53 -2.30 -2.73
C VAL A 23 24.51 -3.31 -2.18
N GLN A 24 23.77 -2.90 -1.15
CA GLN A 24 22.88 -3.77 -0.39
C GLN A 24 21.48 -3.82 -1.02
N SER A 25 20.89 -5.01 -1.08
CA SER A 25 19.48 -5.20 -1.44
C SER A 25 18.59 -5.31 -0.19
N THR A 26 19.17 -5.79 0.91
CA THR A 26 18.47 -5.99 2.19
C THR A 26 19.38 -5.61 3.34
N THR A 27 18.85 -4.90 4.34
CA THR A 27 19.55 -4.65 5.60
C THR A 27 18.66 -4.94 6.79
N ILE A 28 19.26 -5.51 7.83
CA ILE A 28 18.68 -5.66 9.15
C ILE A 28 19.47 -4.74 10.07
N GLY A 29 18.80 -3.73 10.61
CA GLY A 29 19.36 -2.77 11.55
C GLY A 29 18.64 -2.76 12.89
N HIS A 30 19.25 -2.07 13.84
CA HIS A 30 18.68 -1.76 15.14
C HIS A 30 18.73 -0.25 15.33
N ALA A 31 17.59 0.35 15.63
CA ALA A 31 17.48 1.76 15.94
C ALA A 31 16.98 1.94 17.37
N ARG A 32 17.63 2.83 18.11
CA ARG A 32 17.21 3.23 19.45
C ARG A 32 17.34 4.73 19.60
N GLN A 33 16.25 5.38 20.01
CA GLN A 33 16.27 6.77 20.43
C GLN A 33 16.00 6.88 21.92
N THR A 34 16.57 7.91 22.53
CA THR A 34 16.31 8.25 23.94
C THR A 34 16.07 9.74 24.00
N ALA A 35 14.94 10.13 24.59
CA ALA A 35 14.56 11.53 24.71
C ALA A 35 15.71 12.36 25.33
N GLY A 36 16.13 13.41 24.62
CA GLY A 36 17.22 14.29 25.04
C GLY A 36 18.64 13.70 25.00
N ARG A 37 18.83 12.42 24.65
CA ARG A 37 20.15 11.77 24.53
C ARG A 37 20.52 11.35 23.10
N GLY A 38 19.56 11.36 22.19
CA GLY A 38 19.75 11.21 20.76
C GLY A 38 19.28 9.87 20.19
N CYS A 39 19.62 9.61 18.93
CA CYS A 39 19.25 8.38 18.23
C CYS A 39 20.50 7.65 17.71
N ALA A 40 20.59 6.36 18.00
CA ALA A 40 21.59 5.46 17.46
C ALA A 40 20.93 4.53 16.45
N TYR A 41 21.55 4.39 15.27
CA TYR A 41 21.16 3.43 14.25
C TYR A 41 22.40 2.64 13.83
N ARG A 42 22.29 1.31 13.79
CA ARG A 42 23.34 0.43 13.28
C ARG A 42 22.75 -0.62 12.34
N ILE A 43 23.47 -0.94 11.28
CA ILE A 43 23.18 -2.13 10.47
C ILE A 43 23.86 -3.32 11.16
N ALA A 44 23.09 -4.34 11.49
CA ALA A 44 23.58 -5.57 12.10
C ALA A 44 23.96 -6.61 11.03
N GLU A 45 23.13 -6.75 9.99
CA GLU A 45 23.34 -7.69 8.89
C GLU A 45 22.87 -7.06 7.57
N ALA A 46 23.44 -7.53 6.47
CA ALA A 46 23.05 -7.11 5.14
C ALA A 46 23.15 -8.27 4.14
N ILE A 47 22.36 -8.17 3.08
CA ILE A 47 22.49 -8.99 1.88
C ILE A 47 22.89 -8.03 0.77
N ASP A 48 24.03 -8.31 0.16
CA ASP A 48 24.54 -7.54 -0.97
C ASP A 48 23.97 -8.08 -2.29
N ASP A 49 24.01 -7.24 -3.31
CA ASP A 49 23.80 -7.65 -4.69
C ASP A 49 24.70 -8.87 -5.02
N PRO A 50 24.16 -9.92 -5.68
CA PRO A 50 22.99 -9.88 -6.55
C PRO A 50 21.68 -10.46 -6.00
N ALA A 51 21.62 -10.86 -4.73
CA ALA A 51 20.41 -11.46 -4.16
C ALA A 51 19.39 -10.38 -3.82
N SER A 52 18.33 -10.22 -4.61
CA SER A 52 17.33 -9.17 -4.43
C SER A 52 15.90 -9.66 -4.58
N LEU A 53 15.10 -9.54 -3.51
CA LEU A 53 13.71 -9.96 -3.53
C LEU A 53 12.85 -9.02 -4.39
N GLY A 54 13.16 -7.72 -4.38
CA GLY A 54 12.52 -6.75 -5.26
C GLY A 54 12.81 -7.03 -6.74
N TYR A 55 14.04 -7.43 -7.07
CA TYR A 55 14.39 -7.86 -8.42
C TYR A 55 13.62 -9.11 -8.85
N ALA A 56 13.60 -10.15 -8.02
CA ALA A 56 12.90 -11.39 -8.33
C ALA A 56 11.39 -11.16 -8.55
N TYR A 57 10.75 -10.37 -7.69
CA TYR A 57 9.34 -10.02 -7.85
C TYR A 57 9.07 -9.24 -9.13
N GLY A 58 9.94 -8.26 -9.42
CA GLY A 58 9.88 -7.46 -10.64
C GLY A 58 10.11 -8.27 -11.92
N ALA A 59 11.00 -9.27 -11.88
CA ALA A 59 11.30 -10.15 -13.02
C ALA A 59 10.07 -10.98 -13.41
N ILE A 60 9.38 -11.57 -12.44
CA ILE A 60 8.14 -12.32 -12.69
C ILE A 60 7.00 -11.38 -13.11
N THR A 61 6.94 -10.16 -12.57
CA THR A 61 5.97 -9.14 -13.00
C THR A 61 6.10 -8.81 -14.48
N GLU A 62 7.34 -8.60 -14.95
CA GLU A 62 7.64 -8.39 -16.36
C GLU A 62 7.32 -9.63 -17.22
N HIS A 63 7.66 -10.83 -16.73
CA HIS A 63 7.36 -12.09 -17.42
C HIS A 63 5.86 -12.32 -17.62
N LEU A 64 5.05 -11.88 -16.65
CA LEU A 64 3.59 -11.92 -16.71
C LEU A 64 2.98 -10.75 -17.51
N GLY A 65 3.80 -9.96 -18.21
CA GLY A 65 3.35 -8.93 -19.15
C GLY A 65 2.94 -7.60 -18.52
N TRP A 66 3.38 -7.33 -17.28
CA TRP A 66 3.15 -6.06 -16.58
C TRP A 66 4.45 -5.27 -16.40
N ARG A 67 4.34 -3.96 -16.16
CA ARG A 67 5.49 -3.07 -15.99
C ARG A 67 6.12 -3.23 -14.62
N ARG A 68 7.40 -3.60 -14.62
CA ARG A 68 8.26 -3.55 -13.42
C ARG A 68 8.41 -2.12 -12.91
N GLY A 69 8.38 -1.96 -11.59
CA GLY A 69 8.48 -0.69 -10.86
C GLY A 69 7.17 0.09 -10.78
N ASP A 70 6.03 -0.53 -11.15
CA ASP A 70 4.73 0.14 -11.23
C ASP A 70 3.57 -0.84 -10.96
N GLU A 71 3.61 -2.04 -11.56
CA GLU A 71 2.47 -2.96 -11.60
C GLU A 71 2.66 -4.25 -10.78
N GLU A 72 3.68 -4.32 -9.91
CA GLU A 72 3.87 -5.42 -8.95
C GLU A 72 2.63 -5.64 -8.07
N GLY A 73 1.90 -4.56 -7.74
CA GLY A 73 0.64 -4.65 -7.00
C GLY A 73 -0.50 -5.35 -7.75
N THR A 74 -0.38 -5.52 -9.08
CA THR A 74 -1.31 -6.32 -9.88
C THR A 74 -0.98 -7.81 -9.76
N VAL A 75 0.30 -8.20 -9.79
CA VAL A 75 0.73 -9.58 -9.54
C VAL A 75 0.36 -10.01 -8.12
N MET A 76 0.53 -9.12 -7.14
CA MET A 76 0.10 -9.37 -5.75
C MET A 76 -1.40 -9.64 -5.64
N ALA A 77 -2.24 -8.95 -6.43
CA ALA A 77 -3.67 -9.23 -6.46
C ALA A 77 -3.99 -10.55 -7.18
N LEU A 78 -3.33 -10.80 -8.31
CA LEU A 78 -3.49 -12.03 -9.09
C LEU A 78 -3.18 -13.29 -8.26
N ALA A 79 -2.19 -13.20 -7.36
CA ALA A 79 -1.75 -14.28 -6.50
C ALA A 79 -2.87 -14.91 -5.65
N ALA A 80 -3.96 -14.20 -5.36
CA ALA A 80 -5.06 -14.75 -4.57
C ALA A 80 -5.98 -15.71 -5.36
N LEU A 81 -5.82 -15.78 -6.68
CA LEU A 81 -6.61 -16.67 -7.55
C LEU A 81 -5.88 -17.98 -7.88
N GLY A 82 -4.58 -18.07 -7.59
CA GLY A 82 -3.75 -19.20 -7.97
C GLY A 82 -3.50 -20.21 -6.86
N ASP A 83 -3.00 -21.38 -7.25
CA ASP A 83 -2.47 -22.39 -6.33
C ASP A 83 -0.94 -22.26 -6.19
N PRO A 84 -0.41 -21.83 -5.03
CA PRO A 84 1.03 -21.73 -4.83
C PRO A 84 1.74 -23.09 -4.79
N ALA A 85 1.01 -24.20 -4.61
CA ALA A 85 1.61 -25.53 -4.52
C ALA A 85 2.25 -25.98 -5.85
N ARG A 86 1.71 -25.50 -6.98
CA ARG A 86 2.12 -25.93 -8.33
C ARG A 86 3.61 -25.74 -8.60
N PHE A 87 4.18 -24.60 -8.19
CA PHE A 87 5.60 -24.28 -8.45
C PHE A 87 6.45 -24.14 -7.18
N ARG A 88 5.92 -24.51 -6.01
CA ARG A 88 6.59 -24.31 -4.70
C ARG A 88 8.02 -24.86 -4.68
N GLY A 89 8.21 -26.09 -5.17
CA GLY A 89 9.54 -26.72 -5.22
C GLY A 89 10.52 -26.00 -6.14
N LEU A 90 10.04 -25.40 -7.23
CA LEU A 90 10.85 -24.60 -8.15
C LEU A 90 11.29 -23.29 -7.49
N PHE A 91 10.36 -22.57 -6.85
CA PHE A 91 10.66 -21.31 -6.16
C PHE A 91 11.54 -21.48 -4.91
N ALA A 92 11.45 -22.63 -4.24
CA ALA A 92 12.38 -22.99 -3.17
C ALA A 92 13.83 -23.11 -3.67
N ARG A 93 14.04 -23.57 -4.92
CA ARG A 93 15.35 -23.59 -5.57
C ARG A 93 15.74 -22.24 -6.17
N ALA A 94 14.79 -21.49 -6.73
CA ALA A 94 15.06 -20.20 -7.36
C ALA A 94 15.44 -19.11 -6.34
N ILE A 95 14.84 -19.14 -5.16
CA ILE A 95 15.05 -18.16 -4.09
C ILE A 95 15.35 -18.90 -2.77
N PRO A 96 16.45 -19.65 -2.63
CA PRO A 96 16.70 -20.48 -1.44
C PRO A 96 16.88 -19.60 -0.20
N ILE A 97 16.32 -20.05 0.92
CA ILE A 97 16.53 -19.40 2.23
C ILE A 97 17.86 -19.90 2.78
N THR A 98 18.64 -18.98 3.34
CA THR A 98 19.91 -19.26 4.03
C THR A 98 19.74 -19.02 5.53
N ASP A 99 20.79 -19.23 6.34
CA ASP A 99 20.70 -19.05 7.79
C ASP A 99 20.47 -17.58 8.21
N THR A 100 20.96 -16.64 7.40
CA THR A 100 20.95 -15.20 7.65
C THR A 100 20.08 -14.42 6.66
N GLY A 101 19.50 -15.08 5.65
CA GLY A 101 18.73 -14.40 4.61
C GLY A 101 18.24 -15.32 3.50
N PHE A 102 18.57 -14.97 2.26
CA PHE A 102 18.23 -15.73 1.07
C PHE A 102 19.26 -15.49 -0.04
N ALA A 103 19.26 -16.35 -1.05
CA ALA A 103 20.00 -16.14 -2.29
C ALA A 103 19.05 -16.22 -3.49
N LEU A 104 19.59 -15.94 -4.68
CA LEU A 104 18.90 -16.17 -5.95
C LEU A 104 19.73 -17.13 -6.80
N ASP A 105 19.08 -18.10 -7.44
CA ASP A 105 19.71 -18.99 -8.40
C ASP A 105 19.79 -18.30 -9.77
N PRO A 106 20.99 -17.93 -10.26
CA PRO A 106 21.14 -17.25 -11.56
C PRO A 106 20.76 -18.14 -12.75
N GLY A 107 20.70 -19.46 -12.58
CA GLY A 107 20.23 -20.39 -13.61
C GLY A 107 18.72 -20.35 -13.82
N LEU A 108 17.97 -19.85 -12.83
CA LEU A 108 16.50 -19.69 -12.89
C LEU A 108 16.10 -18.21 -13.04
N LEU A 109 16.82 -17.32 -12.36
CA LEU A 109 16.61 -15.88 -12.36
C LEU A 109 17.91 -15.18 -12.77
N PRO A 110 18.13 -14.90 -14.07
CA PRO A 110 19.30 -14.17 -14.54
C PRO A 110 19.46 -12.86 -13.77
N LEU A 111 20.64 -12.63 -13.19
CA LEU A 111 20.92 -11.49 -12.31
C LEU A 111 21.58 -10.34 -13.06
N ARG A 112 21.50 -9.12 -12.52
CA ARG A 112 22.11 -7.90 -13.10
C ARG A 112 21.71 -7.63 -14.56
N VAL A 113 20.47 -7.92 -14.93
CA VAL A 113 19.97 -7.63 -16.28
C VAL A 113 19.66 -6.13 -16.41
N LEU A 114 20.61 -5.38 -17.00
CA LEU A 114 20.54 -3.91 -17.12
C LEU A 114 19.71 -3.41 -18.31
N SER A 115 19.41 -4.27 -19.29
CA SER A 115 18.64 -3.90 -20.49
C SER A 115 17.33 -4.69 -20.55
N SER A 116 16.23 -4.02 -20.87
CA SER A 116 14.93 -4.66 -21.14
C SER A 116 14.93 -5.56 -22.39
N ARG A 117 16.01 -5.59 -23.17
CA ARG A 117 16.18 -6.50 -24.31
C ARG A 117 16.44 -7.94 -23.90
N TYR A 118 16.88 -8.17 -22.67
CA TYR A 118 17.17 -9.52 -22.15
C TYR A 118 16.09 -9.91 -21.15
N ALA A 119 15.65 -11.17 -21.24
CA ALA A 119 14.69 -11.72 -20.29
C ALA A 119 15.30 -11.80 -18.89
N ARG A 120 14.50 -11.47 -17.87
CA ARG A 120 14.85 -11.61 -16.45
C ARG A 120 14.40 -12.94 -15.85
N MET A 121 13.86 -13.81 -16.69
CA MET A 121 13.52 -15.18 -16.39
C MET A 121 14.29 -16.07 -17.37
N SER A 122 14.93 -17.14 -16.89
CA SER A 122 15.72 -18.01 -17.76
C SER A 122 14.84 -18.91 -18.62
N ASP A 123 15.42 -19.50 -19.66
CA ASP A 123 14.72 -20.52 -20.48
C ASP A 123 14.30 -21.73 -19.62
N ALA A 124 15.11 -22.11 -18.64
CA ALA A 124 14.79 -23.21 -17.72
C ALA A 124 13.58 -22.87 -16.83
N MET A 125 13.52 -21.66 -16.29
CA MET A 125 12.38 -21.20 -15.51
C MET A 125 11.13 -21.07 -16.39
N THR A 126 11.27 -20.59 -17.63
CA THR A 126 10.19 -20.47 -18.61
C THR A 126 9.62 -21.83 -19.00
N ALA A 127 10.48 -22.80 -19.31
CA ALA A 127 10.09 -24.16 -19.64
C ALA A 127 9.39 -24.87 -18.46
N ALA A 128 9.78 -24.56 -17.22
CA ALA A 128 9.20 -25.15 -16.02
C ALA A 128 7.89 -24.49 -15.55
N THR A 129 7.53 -23.32 -16.09
CA THR A 129 6.35 -22.54 -15.66
C THR A 129 5.41 -22.22 -16.82
N CYS A 130 5.64 -21.11 -17.51
CA CYS A 130 4.90 -20.70 -18.70
C CYS A 130 5.76 -19.77 -19.59
N PRO A 131 5.44 -19.67 -20.90
CA PRO A 131 5.99 -18.64 -21.77
C PRO A 131 5.72 -17.21 -21.24
N PRO A 132 6.51 -16.21 -21.66
CA PRO A 132 6.24 -14.82 -21.31
C PRO A 132 4.90 -14.36 -21.89
N ARG A 133 4.07 -13.74 -21.07
CA ARG A 133 2.75 -13.21 -21.46
C ARG A 133 2.90 -11.81 -22.03
N ARG A 134 2.22 -11.45 -23.12
CA ARG A 134 2.20 -10.06 -23.61
C ARG A 134 1.09 -9.27 -22.93
N ALA A 135 1.28 -7.96 -22.78
CA ALA A 135 0.23 -7.09 -22.28
C ALA A 135 -1.04 -7.22 -23.15
N GLY A 136 -2.19 -7.48 -22.53
CA GLY A 136 -3.46 -7.70 -23.23
C GLY A 136 -3.84 -9.16 -23.50
N ASP A 137 -2.88 -10.08 -23.50
CA ASP A 137 -3.20 -11.52 -23.63
C ASP A 137 -4.05 -12.02 -22.45
N PRO A 138 -4.92 -13.03 -22.65
CA PRO A 138 -5.70 -13.62 -21.57
C PRO A 138 -4.86 -14.11 -20.39
N ILE A 139 -5.41 -13.97 -19.19
CA ILE A 139 -4.78 -14.46 -17.97
C ILE A 139 -5.29 -15.87 -17.69
N GLU A 140 -4.49 -16.86 -18.04
CA GLU A 140 -4.73 -18.27 -17.74
C GLU A 140 -4.37 -18.68 -16.29
N GLN A 141 -4.83 -19.86 -15.86
CA GLN A 141 -4.57 -20.41 -14.53
C GLN A 141 -3.07 -20.54 -14.21
N VAL A 142 -2.25 -20.88 -15.20
CA VAL A 142 -0.79 -21.00 -14.99
C VAL A 142 -0.15 -19.68 -14.56
N HIS A 143 -0.66 -18.54 -15.04
CA HIS A 143 -0.19 -17.21 -14.62
C HIS A 143 -0.60 -16.91 -13.18
N GLN A 144 -1.82 -17.32 -12.79
CA GLN A 144 -2.32 -17.17 -11.43
C GLN A 144 -1.49 -18.00 -10.45
N ASP A 145 -1.20 -19.26 -10.78
CA ASP A 145 -0.39 -20.17 -9.97
C ASP A 145 1.06 -19.68 -9.85
N LEU A 146 1.62 -19.10 -10.93
CA LEU A 146 2.95 -18.49 -10.91
C LEU A 146 3.00 -17.28 -9.97
N ALA A 147 2.00 -16.38 -10.05
CA ALA A 147 1.88 -15.25 -9.15
C ALA A 147 1.68 -15.70 -7.69
N ALA A 148 0.83 -16.69 -7.45
CA ALA A 148 0.57 -17.27 -6.12
C ALA A 148 1.84 -17.85 -5.51
N THR A 149 2.62 -18.61 -6.29
CA THR A 149 3.88 -19.20 -5.83
C THR A 149 4.94 -18.15 -5.51
N LEU A 150 5.10 -17.13 -6.37
CA LEU A 150 6.00 -16.00 -6.11
C LEU A 150 5.63 -15.29 -4.81
N GLN A 151 4.34 -15.04 -4.62
CA GLN A 151 3.81 -14.35 -3.45
C GLN A 151 4.04 -15.17 -2.17
N GLU A 152 3.74 -16.47 -2.16
CA GLU A 152 4.04 -17.37 -1.04
C GLU A 152 5.55 -17.41 -0.72
N ARG A 153 6.40 -17.44 -1.75
CA ARG A 153 7.86 -17.44 -1.53
C ARG A 153 8.33 -16.13 -0.94
N THR A 154 7.80 -15.01 -1.41
CA THR A 154 8.08 -13.66 -0.89
C THR A 154 7.68 -13.54 0.58
N GLU A 155 6.48 -14.02 0.94
CA GLU A 155 6.00 -14.09 2.33
C GLU A 155 6.95 -14.90 3.21
N THR A 156 7.37 -16.08 2.74
CA THR A 156 8.27 -16.96 3.47
C THR A 156 9.63 -16.29 3.74
N VAL A 157 10.21 -15.64 2.72
CA VAL A 157 11.49 -14.93 2.85
C VAL A 157 11.35 -13.72 3.79
N MET A 158 10.31 -12.90 3.63
CA MET A 158 10.04 -11.74 4.48
C MET A 158 9.87 -12.14 5.95
N LEU A 159 9.13 -13.23 6.23
CA LEU A 159 8.97 -13.75 7.58
C LEU A 159 10.28 -14.32 8.15
N HIS A 160 11.11 -14.97 7.32
CA HIS A 160 12.43 -15.41 7.73
C HIS A 160 13.33 -14.23 8.13
N LEU A 161 13.38 -13.18 7.31
CA LEU A 161 14.14 -11.96 7.59
C LEU A 161 13.63 -11.25 8.85
N ALA A 162 12.32 -11.18 9.04
CA ALA A 162 11.71 -10.64 10.25
C ALA A 162 12.13 -11.43 11.52
N ARG A 163 12.13 -12.77 11.46
CA ARG A 163 12.65 -13.63 12.55
C ARG A 163 14.14 -13.41 12.81
N ARG A 164 14.93 -13.16 11.76
CA ARG A 164 16.34 -12.80 11.92
C ARG A 164 16.48 -11.44 12.60
N ALA A 165 15.72 -10.44 12.16
CA ALA A 165 15.69 -9.11 12.75
C ALA A 165 15.34 -9.16 14.25
N ARG A 166 14.32 -9.93 14.65
CA ARG A 166 13.99 -10.13 16.08
C ARG A 166 15.16 -10.71 16.87
N ARG A 167 15.81 -11.76 16.33
CA ARG A 167 16.93 -12.46 16.99
C ARG A 167 18.17 -11.57 17.18
N VAL A 168 18.56 -10.81 16.16
CA VAL A 168 19.83 -10.05 16.19
C VAL A 168 19.71 -8.67 16.87
N THR A 169 18.49 -8.18 17.05
CA THR A 169 18.24 -6.87 17.69
C THR A 169 17.66 -7.00 19.09
N GLY A 170 16.88 -8.06 19.36
CA GLY A 170 16.14 -8.20 20.62
C GLY A 170 14.95 -7.25 20.78
N SER A 171 14.61 -6.45 19.75
CA SER A 171 13.50 -5.47 19.80
C SER A 171 12.13 -6.11 19.60
N GLY A 172 11.14 -5.74 20.42
CA GLY A 172 9.74 -6.16 20.30
C GLY A 172 8.97 -5.47 19.17
N LEU A 173 9.51 -4.37 18.63
CA LEU A 173 8.91 -3.60 17.54
C LEU A 173 9.71 -3.74 16.25
N LEU A 174 9.03 -3.68 15.10
CA LEU A 174 9.64 -3.76 13.78
C LEU A 174 9.24 -2.56 12.92
N CYS A 175 10.21 -1.91 12.29
CA CYS A 175 10.03 -0.97 11.20
C CYS A 175 10.45 -1.62 9.87
N VAL A 176 9.59 -1.62 8.86
CA VAL A 176 9.91 -2.18 7.54
C VAL A 176 9.96 -1.07 6.49
N GLY A 177 11.01 -1.06 5.66
CA GLY A 177 11.20 -0.12 4.56
C GLY A 177 11.74 -0.80 3.30
N GLY A 178 12.00 0.00 2.27
CA GLY A 178 12.37 -0.46 0.94
C GLY A 178 11.15 -0.78 0.07
N GLY A 179 11.36 -0.90 -1.25
CA GLY A 179 10.27 -1.13 -2.21
C GLY A 179 9.41 -2.36 -1.90
N VAL A 180 10.00 -3.44 -1.35
CA VAL A 180 9.28 -4.68 -1.04
C VAL A 180 8.34 -4.51 0.16
N ALA A 181 8.56 -3.52 1.02
CA ALA A 181 7.63 -3.22 2.12
C ALA A 181 6.25 -2.71 1.64
N ALA A 182 6.09 -2.37 0.36
CA ALA A 182 4.79 -2.10 -0.24
C ALA A 182 3.93 -3.36 -0.46
N ASN A 183 4.52 -4.56 -0.31
CA ASN A 183 3.81 -5.84 -0.34
C ASN A 183 3.06 -6.05 0.98
N CYS A 184 1.83 -5.52 1.03
CA CYS A 184 1.00 -5.55 2.24
C CYS A 184 0.61 -6.96 2.69
N VAL A 185 0.64 -7.94 1.79
CA VAL A 185 0.34 -9.35 2.13
C VAL A 185 1.51 -9.94 2.92
N ALA A 186 2.75 -9.74 2.46
CA ALA A 186 3.94 -10.18 3.19
C ALA A 186 4.10 -9.48 4.55
N VAL A 187 3.83 -8.17 4.62
CA VAL A 187 3.79 -7.45 5.91
C VAL A 187 2.68 -7.98 6.80
N GLY A 188 1.50 -8.27 6.24
CA GLY A 188 0.39 -8.94 6.93
C GLY A 188 0.80 -10.25 7.59
N LYS A 189 1.56 -11.11 6.89
CA LYS A 189 2.10 -12.35 7.46
C LYS A 189 3.06 -12.14 8.63
N ILE A 190 3.83 -11.05 8.63
CA ILE A 190 4.69 -10.72 9.77
C ILE A 190 3.82 -10.30 10.96
N VAL A 191 2.81 -9.45 10.74
CA VAL A 191 1.86 -9.00 11.78
C VAL A 191 1.09 -10.19 12.38
N GLU A 192 0.53 -11.05 11.53
CA GLU A 192 -0.22 -12.26 11.93
C GLU A 192 0.64 -13.25 12.73
N SER A 193 1.96 -13.24 12.54
CA SER A 193 2.86 -14.17 13.23
C SER A 193 3.03 -13.89 14.73
N GLY A 194 2.66 -12.70 15.21
CA GLY A 194 2.86 -12.29 16.60
C GLY A 194 4.34 -12.19 17.03
N LEU A 195 5.27 -12.15 16.08
CA LEU A 195 6.71 -12.07 16.34
C LEU A 195 7.13 -10.72 16.96
N PHE A 196 6.37 -9.68 16.63
CA PHE A 196 6.54 -8.30 17.09
C PHE A 196 5.22 -7.81 17.67
N ASP A 197 5.30 -6.92 18.66
CA ASP A 197 4.15 -6.29 19.29
C ASP A 197 3.42 -5.36 18.29
N GLU A 198 4.21 -4.69 17.42
CA GLU A 198 3.70 -3.88 16.32
C GLU A 198 4.72 -3.83 15.16
N VAL A 199 4.19 -3.78 13.94
CA VAL A 199 4.96 -3.56 12.71
C VAL A 199 4.58 -2.23 12.08
N HIS A 200 5.55 -1.33 11.93
CA HIS A 200 5.38 -0.05 11.25
C HIS A 200 5.96 -0.08 9.84
N VAL A 201 5.20 0.44 8.88
CA VAL A 201 5.65 0.70 7.51
C VAL A 201 5.30 2.15 7.18
N PRO A 202 6.27 3.02 6.86
CA PRO A 202 5.97 4.40 6.52
C PRO A 202 5.09 4.49 5.26
N PRO A 203 4.37 5.60 5.06
CA PRO A 203 3.45 5.75 3.92
C PRO A 203 4.17 5.71 2.55
N ALA A 204 5.46 6.03 2.49
CA ALA A 204 6.30 5.97 1.29
C ALA A 204 7.54 5.10 1.54
N PRO A 205 7.41 3.76 1.62
CA PRO A 205 8.49 2.92 2.14
C PRO A 205 9.67 2.69 1.19
N GLY A 206 9.45 2.82 -0.13
CA GLY A 206 10.51 2.72 -1.14
C GLY A 206 11.23 4.04 -1.41
N ASP A 207 11.81 4.15 -2.60
CA ASP A 207 12.71 5.25 -3.00
C ASP A 207 12.14 6.66 -2.82
N SER A 208 10.84 6.85 -3.01
CA SER A 208 10.21 8.16 -2.81
C SER A 208 10.29 8.67 -1.36
N GLY A 209 10.48 7.78 -0.38
CA GLY A 209 10.71 8.13 1.02
C GLY A 209 12.17 8.41 1.37
N THR A 210 13.12 8.13 0.48
CA THR A 210 14.56 8.29 0.77
C THR A 210 14.94 9.74 1.02
N ALA A 211 14.30 10.71 0.34
CA ALA A 211 14.52 12.13 0.60
C ALA A 211 14.19 12.51 2.06
N ILE A 212 13.12 11.96 2.62
CA ILE A 212 12.76 12.15 4.04
C ILE A 212 13.80 11.47 4.93
N GLY A 213 14.21 10.25 4.57
CA GLY A 213 15.24 9.50 5.29
C GLY A 213 16.59 10.21 5.33
N ALA A 214 17.02 10.80 4.21
CA ALA A 214 18.26 11.56 4.08
C ALA A 214 18.20 12.85 4.90
N ALA A 215 17.08 13.59 4.84
CA ALA A 215 16.87 14.77 5.66
C ALA A 215 16.88 14.44 7.16
N ALA A 216 16.22 13.34 7.57
CA ALA A 216 16.22 12.87 8.95
C ALA A 216 17.62 12.44 9.42
N ALA A 217 18.40 11.76 8.57
CA ALA A 217 19.78 11.38 8.86
C ALA A 217 20.69 12.61 9.00
N ALA A 218 20.58 13.59 8.09
CA ALA A 218 21.35 14.83 8.17
C ALA A 218 20.98 15.65 9.42
N HIS A 219 19.69 15.72 9.78
CA HIS A 219 19.21 16.35 11.00
C HIS A 219 19.78 15.65 12.25
N LEU A 220 19.76 14.32 12.28
CA LEU A 220 20.35 13.52 13.36
C LEU A 220 21.84 13.80 13.51
N THR A 221 22.61 13.81 12.41
CA THR A 221 24.04 14.14 12.43
C THR A 221 24.30 15.54 12.96
N ARG A 222 23.44 16.51 12.62
CA ARG A 222 23.63 17.92 12.99
C ARG A 222 23.23 18.22 14.44
N PHE A 223 22.12 17.65 14.91
CA PHE A 223 21.48 18.03 16.18
C PHE A 223 21.49 16.92 17.23
N GLY A 224 21.91 15.71 16.88
CA GLY A 224 21.95 14.55 17.78
C GLY A 224 20.59 13.90 18.01
N THR A 225 19.48 14.50 17.61
CA THR A 225 18.11 13.98 17.78
C THR A 225 17.42 13.74 16.44
N LEU A 226 16.40 12.87 16.41
CA LEU A 226 15.51 12.75 15.26
C LEU A 226 14.57 13.96 15.17
N PRO A 227 14.13 14.34 13.95
CA PRO A 227 13.14 15.39 13.79
C PRO A 227 11.77 14.94 14.29
N SER A 228 11.16 15.71 15.19
CA SER A 228 9.81 15.42 15.73
C SER A 228 8.69 15.54 14.69
N ALA A 229 8.94 16.23 13.57
CA ALA A 229 7.95 16.49 12.53
C ALA A 229 7.67 15.29 11.59
N VAL A 230 8.35 14.16 11.76
CA VAL A 230 8.23 12.98 10.86
C VAL A 230 7.33 11.89 11.44
N SER A 231 7.26 11.76 12.77
CA SER A 231 6.45 10.75 13.45
C SER A 231 4.98 10.87 13.11
N ASP A 232 4.35 9.75 12.75
CA ASP A 232 2.90 9.63 12.54
C ASP A 232 2.31 10.57 11.49
N ARG A 233 3.15 11.08 10.58
CA ARG A 233 2.73 12.00 9.52
C ARG A 233 2.71 11.31 8.16
N CYS A 234 1.53 11.28 7.54
CA CYS A 234 1.39 10.99 6.12
C CYS A 234 1.06 12.22 5.27
N TYR A 235 0.39 13.23 5.82
CA TYR A 235 -0.08 14.40 5.07
C TYR A 235 1.01 15.48 4.96
N LEU A 236 1.95 15.26 4.04
CA LEU A 236 3.17 16.07 3.87
C LEU A 236 3.11 17.03 2.68
N GLY A 237 2.19 16.82 1.73
CA GLY A 237 2.06 17.64 0.53
C GLY A 237 1.32 18.96 0.72
N PRO A 238 0.99 19.66 -0.38
CA PRO A 238 0.27 20.93 -0.36
C PRO A 238 -1.18 20.76 0.11
N ALA A 239 -1.72 21.83 0.69
CA ALA A 239 -3.15 22.02 1.01
C ALA A 239 -3.65 23.32 0.37
N TYR A 240 -4.97 23.45 0.25
CA TYR A 240 -5.61 24.59 -0.39
C TYR A 240 -6.76 25.15 0.49
N PRO A 241 -6.50 25.53 1.75
CA PRO A 241 -7.55 25.94 2.69
C PRO A 241 -8.33 27.18 2.23
N ASP A 242 -7.68 28.06 1.47
CA ASP A 242 -8.26 29.31 0.97
C ASP A 242 -8.94 29.15 -0.40
N LEU A 243 -9.24 27.90 -0.82
CA LEU A 243 -9.87 27.65 -2.11
C LEU A 243 -11.30 28.21 -2.17
N VAL A 244 -11.49 29.14 -3.10
CA VAL A 244 -12.80 29.65 -3.51
C VAL A 244 -13.10 29.16 -4.92
N LEU A 245 -14.29 28.60 -5.11
CA LEU A 245 -14.77 28.16 -6.43
C LEU A 245 -15.94 29.05 -6.87
N PRO A 246 -16.02 29.40 -8.17
CA PRO A 246 -17.26 29.94 -8.71
C PRO A 246 -18.34 28.86 -8.73
N GLU A 247 -19.61 29.26 -8.85
CA GLU A 247 -20.74 28.31 -8.96
C GLU A 247 -20.59 27.33 -10.12
N SER A 248 -19.89 27.72 -11.19
CA SER A 248 -19.55 26.85 -12.31
C SER A 248 -18.02 26.81 -12.55
N PRO A 249 -17.28 25.91 -11.88
CA PRO A 249 -15.81 25.86 -11.95
C PRO A 249 -15.27 25.26 -13.26
N ARG A 250 -16.11 24.53 -13.99
CA ARG A 250 -15.88 23.99 -15.34
C ARG A 250 -17.22 23.90 -16.07
N PRO A 251 -17.24 23.89 -17.42
CA PRO A 251 -18.46 23.64 -18.18
C PRO A 251 -19.15 22.35 -17.73
N GLY A 252 -20.45 22.46 -17.41
CA GLY A 252 -21.26 21.34 -16.94
C GLY A 252 -20.95 20.87 -15.51
N LEU A 253 -20.19 21.63 -14.73
CA LEU A 253 -20.03 21.39 -13.29
C LEU A 253 -20.70 22.52 -12.50
N PHE A 254 -21.33 22.13 -11.38
CA PHE A 254 -21.97 23.04 -10.43
C PHE A 254 -21.37 22.84 -9.04
N ALA A 255 -20.97 23.93 -8.40
CA ALA A 255 -20.36 23.94 -7.08
C ALA A 255 -21.21 24.71 -6.07
N HIS A 256 -21.39 24.15 -4.88
CA HIS A 256 -21.98 24.83 -3.74
C HIS A 256 -21.32 24.37 -2.42
N ARG A 257 -21.49 25.13 -1.34
CA ARG A 257 -21.02 24.75 0.00
C ARG A 257 -22.18 24.20 0.84
N PRO A 258 -22.22 22.90 1.17
CA PRO A 258 -23.19 22.39 2.13
C PRO A 258 -22.91 22.92 3.54
N ALA A 259 -23.93 22.94 4.40
CA ALA A 259 -23.80 23.41 5.78
C ALA A 259 -22.84 22.55 6.63
N SER A 260 -22.86 21.23 6.44
CA SER A 260 -21.86 20.29 6.97
C SER A 260 -21.34 19.44 5.82
N ALA A 261 -20.06 19.60 5.49
CA ALA A 261 -19.42 18.85 4.40
C ALA A 261 -19.36 17.35 4.70
N ALA A 262 -19.02 16.95 5.92
CA ALA A 262 -18.88 15.55 6.30
C ALA A 262 -20.23 14.82 6.27
N SER A 263 -21.24 15.37 6.94
CA SER A 263 -22.60 14.80 6.97
C SER A 263 -23.24 14.78 5.57
N PHE A 264 -22.99 15.81 4.75
CA PHE A 264 -23.45 15.81 3.36
C PHE A 264 -22.77 14.71 2.54
N LEU A 265 -21.43 14.62 2.59
CA LEU A 265 -20.69 13.58 1.88
C LEU A 265 -21.15 12.17 2.30
N ALA A 266 -21.32 11.93 3.60
CA ALA A 266 -21.79 10.65 4.13
C ALA A 266 -23.17 10.26 3.56
N ARG A 267 -24.13 11.19 3.49
CA ARG A 267 -25.43 10.96 2.82
C ARG A 267 -25.27 10.59 1.35
N GLN A 268 -24.46 11.35 0.61
CA GLN A 268 -24.24 11.08 -0.81
C GLN A 268 -23.62 9.69 -1.04
N LEU A 269 -22.68 9.27 -0.17
CA LEU A 269 -22.08 7.94 -0.22
C LEU A 269 -23.09 6.85 0.15
N ALA A 270 -23.95 7.07 1.16
CA ALA A 270 -25.03 6.16 1.55
C ALA A 270 -26.05 5.96 0.42
N ASP A 271 -26.35 7.03 -0.33
CA ASP A 271 -27.20 7.02 -1.52
C ASP A 271 -26.51 6.39 -2.75
N GLY A 272 -25.28 5.88 -2.60
CA GLY A 272 -24.59 5.15 -3.64
C GLY A 272 -23.78 5.98 -4.62
N ARG A 273 -23.54 7.26 -4.34
CA ARG A 273 -22.62 8.06 -5.16
C ARG A 273 -21.18 7.66 -4.91
N ILE A 274 -20.38 7.68 -5.97
CA ILE A 274 -18.91 7.59 -5.92
C ILE A 274 -18.39 9.02 -5.97
N ALA A 275 -17.82 9.47 -4.84
CA ALA A 275 -17.37 10.84 -4.68
C ALA A 275 -15.84 10.92 -4.56
N GLY A 276 -15.22 11.83 -5.31
CA GLY A 276 -13.86 12.25 -5.04
C GLY A 276 -13.79 13.06 -3.75
N VAL A 277 -12.68 12.97 -3.03
CA VAL A 277 -12.34 13.79 -1.87
C VAL A 277 -10.99 14.44 -2.14
N PHE A 278 -10.98 15.76 -2.10
CA PHE A 278 -9.80 16.62 -2.19
C PHE A 278 -9.82 17.58 -1.01
N ASN A 279 -9.25 17.16 0.12
CA ASN A 279 -9.34 17.93 1.37
C ASN A 279 -8.00 17.98 2.08
N GLY A 280 -7.62 19.14 2.60
CA GLY A 280 -6.38 19.30 3.37
C GLY A 280 -5.11 18.90 2.62
N ARG A 281 -4.07 18.53 3.38
CA ARG A 281 -2.73 18.23 2.86
C ARG A 281 -2.71 16.89 2.13
N LEU A 282 -2.11 16.86 0.95
CA LEU A 282 -1.85 15.63 0.18
C LEU A 282 -1.03 14.62 0.99
N GLU A 283 -1.43 13.35 0.94
CA GLU A 283 -0.72 12.22 1.53
C GLU A 283 0.57 11.87 0.77
N ALA A 284 1.59 11.42 1.51
CA ALA A 284 2.84 10.92 0.95
C ALA A 284 2.69 9.46 0.49
N GLY A 285 3.46 9.09 -0.53
CA GLY A 285 3.53 7.72 -1.03
C GLY A 285 2.44 7.37 -2.06
N PRO A 286 2.34 6.08 -2.43
CA PRO A 286 1.53 5.66 -3.58
C PRO A 286 0.05 5.40 -3.23
N ARG A 287 -0.34 5.51 -1.96
CA ARG A 287 -1.70 5.20 -1.49
C ARG A 287 -2.45 6.49 -1.21
N ALA A 288 -3.70 6.56 -1.64
CA ALA A 288 -4.61 7.57 -1.11
C ALA A 288 -5.13 7.12 0.25
N LEU A 289 -5.08 8.05 1.21
CA LEU A 289 -5.30 7.84 2.63
C LEU A 289 -6.35 8.83 3.15
N GLY A 290 -7.32 9.20 2.31
CA GLY A 290 -8.47 10.03 2.67
C GLY A 290 -8.48 11.44 2.12
N ASN A 291 -7.31 12.03 1.80
CA ASN A 291 -7.24 13.44 1.41
C ASN A 291 -7.25 13.65 -0.10
N ARG A 292 -6.79 12.66 -0.89
CA ARG A 292 -6.92 12.60 -2.35
C ARG A 292 -7.49 11.26 -2.79
N SER A 293 -8.73 11.00 -2.37
CA SER A 293 -9.37 9.69 -2.47
C SER A 293 -10.61 9.71 -3.34
N MET A 294 -11.03 8.56 -3.82
CA MET A 294 -12.39 8.31 -4.26
C MET A 294 -13.01 7.37 -3.24
N LEU A 295 -14.13 7.82 -2.67
CA LEU A 295 -14.88 7.10 -1.67
C LEU A 295 -16.16 6.55 -2.28
N ALA A 296 -16.54 5.35 -1.85
CA ALA A 296 -17.79 4.71 -2.25
C ALA A 296 -18.33 3.84 -1.11
N SER A 297 -19.65 3.65 -1.09
CA SER A 297 -20.29 2.71 -0.17
C SER A 297 -19.98 1.26 -0.56
N PRO A 298 -19.50 0.41 0.36
CA PRO A 298 -19.27 -1.02 0.09
C PRO A 298 -20.57 -1.85 0.12
N LEU A 299 -21.72 -1.22 0.40
CA LEU A 299 -23.00 -1.91 0.62
C LEU A 299 -23.76 -2.19 -0.67
N LEU A 300 -23.37 -1.55 -1.77
CA LEU A 300 -24.02 -1.74 -3.06
C LEU A 300 -23.35 -2.87 -3.85
N PRO A 301 -24.12 -3.81 -4.42
CA PRO A 301 -23.56 -4.98 -5.10
C PRO A 301 -22.80 -4.62 -6.39
N ASP A 302 -23.16 -3.51 -7.04
CA ASP A 302 -22.57 -3.06 -8.31
C ASP A 302 -21.41 -2.06 -8.12
N VAL A 303 -21.03 -1.72 -6.88
CA VAL A 303 -20.04 -0.67 -6.62
C VAL A 303 -18.66 -0.99 -7.23
N VAL A 304 -18.27 -2.26 -7.20
CA VAL A 304 -16.98 -2.73 -7.76
C VAL A 304 -16.98 -2.54 -9.28
N ASP A 305 -18.06 -2.94 -9.94
CA ASP A 305 -18.22 -2.82 -11.38
C ASP A 305 -18.27 -1.35 -11.79
N ARG A 306 -19.02 -0.52 -11.05
CA ARG A 306 -19.05 0.92 -11.26
C ARG A 306 -17.65 1.50 -11.11
N LEU A 307 -16.92 1.27 -10.02
CA LEU A 307 -15.57 1.81 -9.82
C LEU A 307 -14.58 1.38 -10.93
N ASN A 308 -14.68 0.14 -11.39
CA ASN A 308 -13.84 -0.40 -12.46
C ASN A 308 -14.18 0.22 -13.83
N ALA A 309 -15.46 0.27 -14.18
CA ALA A 309 -15.96 0.79 -15.47
C ALA A 309 -15.86 2.31 -15.58
N THR A 310 -16.05 3.03 -14.47
CA THR A 310 -16.19 4.49 -14.48
C THR A 310 -14.86 5.22 -14.31
N VAL A 311 -13.85 4.65 -13.64
CA VAL A 311 -12.64 5.42 -13.33
C VAL A 311 -11.32 4.67 -13.52
N LYS A 312 -11.25 3.38 -13.19
CA LYS A 312 -9.96 2.71 -13.02
C LYS A 312 -9.49 1.91 -14.23
N PHE A 313 -10.39 1.34 -15.04
CA PHE A 313 -10.02 0.47 -16.16
C PHE A 313 -8.93 -0.57 -15.75
N ARG A 314 -9.05 -1.08 -14.52
CA ARG A 314 -8.13 -2.04 -13.91
C ARG A 314 -8.64 -3.45 -14.13
N GLU A 315 -7.76 -4.41 -13.95
CA GLU A 315 -8.11 -5.82 -13.99
C GLU A 315 -9.18 -6.14 -12.92
N PRO A 316 -10.22 -6.92 -13.26
CA PRO A 316 -11.40 -7.11 -12.41
C PRO A 316 -11.09 -7.80 -11.07
N PHE A 317 -9.98 -8.52 -11.00
CA PHE A 317 -9.54 -9.20 -9.77
C PHE A 317 -8.83 -8.27 -8.77
N ARG A 318 -8.54 -7.01 -9.11
CA ARG A 318 -7.88 -6.10 -8.18
C ARG A 318 -8.86 -5.63 -7.10
N PRO A 319 -8.59 -5.88 -5.80
CA PRO A 319 -9.49 -5.47 -4.74
C PRO A 319 -9.44 -3.97 -4.52
N PHE A 320 -10.56 -3.43 -4.01
CA PHE A 320 -10.58 -2.11 -3.41
C PHE A 320 -10.23 -2.21 -1.92
N ALA A 321 -9.57 -1.18 -1.40
CA ALA A 321 -9.14 -1.15 0.00
C ALA A 321 -10.26 -0.56 0.87
N PRO A 322 -10.62 -1.19 2.00
CA PRO A 322 -11.53 -0.58 2.96
C PRO A 322 -10.81 0.48 3.80
N ILE A 323 -11.58 1.49 4.19
CA ILE A 323 -11.22 2.45 5.23
C ILE A 323 -12.27 2.38 6.35
N VAL A 324 -11.82 2.33 7.60
CA VAL A 324 -12.66 2.07 8.78
C VAL A 324 -12.25 2.94 9.97
N LEU A 325 -13.20 3.30 10.83
CA LEU A 325 -12.88 3.90 12.13
C LEU A 325 -12.06 2.93 12.97
N ALA A 326 -10.97 3.42 13.56
CA ALA A 326 -10.05 2.57 14.32
C ALA A 326 -10.76 1.79 15.45
N GLY A 327 -11.76 2.41 16.10
CA GLY A 327 -12.55 1.77 17.16
C GLY A 327 -13.42 0.60 16.70
N ALA A 328 -13.82 0.56 15.42
CA ALA A 328 -14.66 -0.50 14.85
C ALA A 328 -13.84 -1.52 14.03
N ALA A 329 -12.54 -1.30 13.84
CA ALA A 329 -11.73 -2.11 12.92
C ALA A 329 -11.74 -3.61 13.27
N ARG A 330 -11.74 -3.96 14.55
CA ARG A 330 -11.70 -5.36 15.04
C ARG A 330 -13.01 -6.12 14.80
N ASP A 331 -14.12 -5.42 14.60
CA ASP A 331 -15.41 -6.07 14.31
C ASP A 331 -15.46 -6.61 12.87
N TYR A 332 -14.69 -5.99 11.97
CA TYR A 332 -14.67 -6.31 10.54
C TYR A 332 -13.39 -7.04 10.09
N PHE A 333 -12.27 -6.83 10.78
CA PHE A 333 -10.96 -7.34 10.35
C PHE A 333 -10.23 -8.04 11.50
N THR A 334 -9.49 -9.10 11.19
CA THR A 334 -8.67 -9.84 12.17
C THR A 334 -7.31 -9.16 12.42
N LEU A 335 -7.28 -7.83 12.36
CA LEU A 335 -6.08 -7.02 12.45
C LEU A 335 -5.74 -6.74 13.93
N PRO A 336 -4.56 -7.17 14.43
CA PRO A 336 -4.23 -7.04 15.85
C PRO A 336 -3.79 -5.61 16.25
N GLN A 337 -3.36 -4.80 15.28
CA GLN A 337 -2.77 -3.46 15.45
C GLN A 337 -3.45 -2.40 14.56
N PRO A 338 -3.17 -1.11 14.72
CA PRO A 338 -3.55 -0.09 13.73
C PRO A 338 -2.88 -0.32 12.36
N ALA A 339 -3.54 0.13 11.28
CA ALA A 339 -3.01 0.15 9.92
C ALA A 339 -3.36 1.45 9.20
N PRO A 340 -2.78 2.61 9.59
CA PRO A 340 -3.20 3.92 9.05
C PRO A 340 -2.82 4.17 7.59
N TYR A 341 -1.90 3.37 7.01
CA TYR A 341 -1.29 3.65 5.70
C TYR A 341 -1.62 2.61 4.62
N MET A 342 -2.58 1.71 4.86
CA MET A 342 -2.89 0.58 3.97
C MET A 342 -1.69 -0.30 3.62
N SER A 343 -0.77 -0.46 4.59
CA SER A 343 0.47 -1.23 4.45
C SER A 343 0.33 -2.70 4.89
N VAL A 344 -0.84 -3.09 5.40
CA VAL A 344 -1.10 -4.42 5.97
C VAL A 344 -2.36 -4.98 5.32
N ALA A 345 -2.27 -6.20 4.79
CA ALA A 345 -3.43 -7.03 4.49
C ALA A 345 -3.75 -7.90 5.71
N SER A 346 -5.02 -8.01 6.07
CA SER A 346 -5.49 -8.85 7.17
C SER A 346 -6.64 -9.73 6.72
N GLY A 347 -6.87 -10.82 7.45
CA GLY A 347 -8.14 -11.54 7.38
C GLY A 347 -9.35 -10.66 7.70
N VAL A 348 -10.52 -11.10 7.26
CA VAL A 348 -11.81 -10.47 7.53
C VAL A 348 -12.66 -11.35 8.47
N THR A 349 -13.53 -10.74 9.27
CA THR A 349 -14.48 -11.45 10.13
C THR A 349 -15.70 -11.92 9.32
N GLU A 350 -16.53 -12.79 9.92
CA GLU A 350 -17.83 -13.17 9.34
C GLU A 350 -18.76 -11.97 9.14
N LEU A 351 -18.70 -10.98 10.05
CA LEU A 351 -19.45 -9.74 9.92
C LEU A 351 -19.07 -9.01 8.63
N ALA A 352 -17.76 -8.89 8.35
CA ALA A 352 -17.29 -8.26 7.12
C ALA A 352 -17.69 -9.04 5.87
N ARG A 353 -17.58 -10.38 5.88
CA ARG A 353 -18.04 -11.22 4.76
C ARG A 353 -19.51 -11.01 4.45
N GLY A 354 -20.35 -10.88 5.47
CA GLY A 354 -21.79 -10.68 5.31
C GLY A 354 -22.20 -9.26 4.94
N LYS A 355 -21.53 -8.24 5.50
CA LYS A 355 -21.95 -6.82 5.35
C LYS A 355 -21.23 -6.07 4.24
N ILE A 356 -19.97 -6.37 3.99
CA ILE A 356 -19.11 -5.61 3.06
C ILE A 356 -18.31 -6.54 2.13
N PRO A 357 -18.95 -7.49 1.43
CA PRO A 357 -18.25 -8.44 0.56
C PRO A 357 -17.44 -7.74 -0.55
N ALA A 358 -17.83 -6.52 -0.97
CA ALA A 358 -17.17 -5.74 -2.01
C ALA A 358 -15.70 -5.38 -1.73
N VAL A 359 -15.25 -5.42 -0.46
CA VAL A 359 -13.85 -5.13 -0.06
C VAL A 359 -13.08 -6.39 0.33
N VAL A 360 -13.71 -7.56 0.26
CA VAL A 360 -13.10 -8.84 0.59
C VAL A 360 -12.51 -9.46 -0.67
N HIS A 361 -11.21 -9.74 -0.64
CA HIS A 361 -10.52 -10.36 -1.76
C HIS A 361 -10.80 -11.87 -1.83
N ALA A 362 -10.48 -12.51 -2.96
CA ALA A 362 -10.78 -13.93 -3.21
C ALA A 362 -10.20 -14.88 -2.14
N ASN A 363 -9.06 -14.53 -1.55
CA ASN A 363 -8.42 -15.30 -0.48
C ASN A 363 -8.93 -14.93 0.94
N GLY A 364 -10.02 -14.16 1.06
CA GLY A 364 -10.62 -13.78 2.33
C GLY A 364 -9.82 -12.74 3.13
N THR A 365 -9.01 -11.94 2.45
CA THR A 365 -8.24 -10.84 3.06
C THR A 365 -8.70 -9.48 2.55
N ALA A 366 -8.36 -8.42 3.28
CA ALA A 366 -8.54 -7.04 2.86
C ALA A 366 -7.34 -6.18 3.27
N ARG A 367 -7.03 -5.15 2.46
CA ARG A 367 -5.94 -4.20 2.74
C ARG A 367 -6.49 -2.96 3.42
N VAL A 368 -6.47 -2.95 4.75
CA VAL A 368 -7.26 -2.04 5.58
C VAL A 368 -6.54 -0.72 5.82
N GLN A 369 -7.30 0.38 5.82
CA GLN A 369 -6.90 1.66 6.42
C GLN A 369 -7.72 1.90 7.71
N THR A 370 -7.06 2.01 8.85
CA THR A 370 -7.69 2.46 10.10
C THR A 370 -7.55 3.97 10.25
N VAL A 371 -8.61 4.68 10.63
CA VAL A 371 -8.60 6.13 10.80
C VAL A 371 -9.02 6.53 12.21
N THR A 372 -8.32 7.51 12.77
CA THR A 372 -8.70 8.19 14.01
C THR A 372 -9.00 9.66 13.74
N ALA A 373 -9.80 10.29 14.59
CA ALA A 373 -10.08 11.73 14.51
C ALA A 373 -8.81 12.59 14.68
N ALA A 374 -7.82 12.11 15.44
CA ALA A 374 -6.54 12.79 15.60
C ALA A 374 -5.72 12.82 14.30
N GLN A 375 -5.81 11.77 13.48
CA GLN A 375 -5.11 11.68 12.19
C GLN A 375 -5.83 12.45 11.10
N ASN A 376 -7.15 12.24 10.97
CA ASN A 376 -7.96 12.87 9.93
C ASN A 376 -9.38 13.15 10.46
N PRO A 377 -9.63 14.34 11.04
CA PRO A 377 -10.90 14.65 11.68
C PRO A 377 -12.06 14.63 10.69
N PHE A 378 -11.88 15.21 9.49
CA PHE A 378 -12.91 15.24 8.45
C PHE A 378 -13.35 13.83 8.04
N LEU A 379 -12.39 12.93 7.80
CA LEU A 379 -12.70 11.57 7.37
C LEU A 379 -13.28 10.71 8.50
N ALA A 380 -12.83 10.91 9.73
CA ALA A 380 -13.42 10.28 10.90
C ALA A 380 -14.89 10.71 11.08
N GLU A 381 -15.19 12.00 10.88
CA GLU A 381 -16.57 12.53 10.91
C GLU A 381 -17.42 11.92 9.77
N VAL A 382 -16.90 11.85 8.54
CA VAL A 382 -17.60 11.21 7.40
C VAL A 382 -17.93 9.74 7.72
N LEU A 383 -17.00 8.97 8.28
CA LEU A 383 -17.25 7.57 8.64
C LEU A 383 -18.26 7.44 9.78
N THR A 384 -18.22 8.34 10.77
CA THR A 384 -19.16 8.35 11.89
C THR A 384 -20.59 8.66 11.41
N GLU A 385 -20.73 9.67 10.54
CA GLU A 385 -22.02 10.02 9.92
C GLU A 385 -22.52 8.89 9.00
N PHE A 386 -21.61 8.24 8.24
CA PHE A 386 -21.97 7.11 7.39
C PHE A 386 -22.41 5.90 8.21
N GLU A 387 -21.76 5.61 9.35
CA GLU A 387 -22.18 4.59 10.30
C GLU A 387 -23.56 4.91 10.87
N ALA A 388 -23.82 6.15 11.27
CA ALA A 388 -25.13 6.55 11.79
C ALA A 388 -26.27 6.34 10.76
N LEU A 389 -25.96 6.51 9.46
CA LEU A 389 -26.93 6.33 8.37
C LEU A 389 -27.13 4.86 7.98
N THR A 390 -26.08 4.04 8.05
CA THR A 390 -26.07 2.70 7.41
C THR A 390 -25.85 1.54 8.39
N GLY A 391 -25.42 1.82 9.62
CA GLY A 391 -24.95 0.84 10.58
C GLY A 391 -23.59 0.21 10.23
N VAL A 392 -22.84 0.77 9.27
CA VAL A 392 -21.53 0.24 8.83
C VAL A 392 -20.49 1.37 8.81
N PRO A 393 -19.41 1.32 9.63
CA PRO A 393 -18.36 2.33 9.68
C PRO A 393 -17.23 2.09 8.66
N VAL A 394 -17.57 1.56 7.47
CA VAL A 394 -16.59 1.17 6.45
C VAL A 394 -16.95 1.77 5.10
N LEU A 395 -15.96 2.39 4.45
CA LEU A 395 -16.05 2.86 3.07
C LEU A 395 -15.01 2.15 2.19
N ILE A 396 -15.26 2.11 0.89
CA ILE A 396 -14.20 1.85 -0.09
C ILE A 396 -13.35 3.12 -0.22
N ASN A 397 -12.02 2.97 -0.18
CA ASN A 397 -11.07 4.03 -0.50
C ASN A 397 -10.13 3.58 -1.64
N THR A 398 -10.09 4.40 -2.70
CA THR A 398 -9.12 4.25 -3.79
C THR A 398 -8.57 5.62 -4.22
N SER A 399 -7.49 5.63 -4.99
CA SER A 399 -6.78 6.87 -5.32
C SER A 399 -7.59 7.83 -6.20
N LEU A 400 -7.57 9.14 -5.92
CA LEU A 400 -8.16 10.14 -6.82
C LEU A 400 -7.22 10.38 -8.02
N ASN A 401 -7.41 9.58 -9.06
CA ASN A 401 -6.73 9.66 -10.35
C ASN A 401 -7.44 8.80 -11.40
N ILE A 402 -7.16 9.08 -12.66
CA ILE A 402 -7.47 8.17 -13.78
C ILE A 402 -6.27 7.26 -14.08
N LYS A 403 -6.50 6.15 -14.78
CA LYS A 403 -5.44 5.18 -15.15
C LYS A 403 -4.28 5.89 -15.85
N GLY A 404 -3.05 5.54 -15.45
CA GLY A 404 -1.83 6.08 -16.02
C GLY A 404 -1.42 7.48 -15.54
N LYS A 405 -2.21 8.13 -14.66
CA LYS A 405 -1.84 9.41 -14.04
C LYS A 405 -1.51 9.26 -12.55
N PRO A 406 -0.64 10.10 -11.97
CA PRO A 406 -0.46 10.20 -10.52
C PRO A 406 -1.74 10.64 -9.80
N ILE A 407 -1.74 10.52 -8.46
CA ILE A 407 -2.78 11.09 -7.59
C ILE A 407 -2.90 12.60 -7.85
N CYS A 408 -4.12 13.13 -7.89
CA CYS A 408 -4.38 14.54 -8.12
C CYS A 408 -3.72 15.42 -7.05
N GLY A 409 -2.75 16.25 -7.46
CA GLY A 409 -2.01 17.14 -6.56
C GLY A 409 -2.62 18.54 -6.39
N THR A 410 -3.40 19.00 -7.38
CA THR A 410 -3.96 20.37 -7.41
C THR A 410 -5.49 20.37 -7.60
N PRO A 411 -6.20 21.44 -7.20
CA PRO A 411 -7.63 21.59 -7.46
C PRO A 411 -8.01 21.41 -8.93
N ALA A 412 -7.21 21.99 -9.84
CA ALA A 412 -7.42 21.84 -11.28
C ALA A 412 -7.36 20.38 -11.73
N MET A 413 -6.36 19.61 -11.29
CA MET A 413 -6.25 18.18 -11.60
C MET A 413 -7.44 17.38 -11.08
N ALA A 414 -8.00 17.75 -9.94
CA ALA A 414 -9.15 17.05 -9.35
C ALA A 414 -10.47 17.39 -10.08
N LEU A 415 -10.68 18.65 -10.48
CA LEU A 415 -11.79 19.05 -11.36
C LEU A 415 -11.70 18.34 -12.71
N ASP A 416 -10.52 18.30 -13.32
CA ASP A 416 -10.30 17.63 -14.60
C ASP A 416 -10.51 16.10 -14.45
N CYS A 417 -10.17 15.52 -13.29
CA CYS A 417 -10.49 14.13 -12.97
C CYS A 417 -11.99 13.89 -12.88
N LEU A 418 -12.77 14.79 -12.27
CA LEU A 418 -14.24 14.68 -12.21
C LEU A 418 -14.86 14.73 -13.62
N VAL A 419 -14.38 15.64 -14.48
CA VAL A 419 -14.85 15.75 -15.88
C VAL A 419 -14.50 14.50 -16.69
N ALA A 420 -13.27 14.01 -16.57
CA ALA A 420 -12.73 12.94 -17.41
C ALA A 420 -13.01 11.51 -16.90
N SER A 421 -13.69 11.36 -15.76
CA SER A 421 -14.04 10.06 -15.19
C SER A 421 -15.55 9.96 -14.94
N GLY A 422 -16.04 8.77 -14.62
CA GLY A 422 -17.41 8.56 -14.18
C GLY A 422 -17.61 8.74 -12.67
N LEU A 423 -16.78 9.57 -12.01
CA LEU A 423 -17.14 10.11 -10.69
C LEU A 423 -18.47 10.85 -10.76
N ASP A 424 -19.30 10.66 -9.74
CA ASP A 424 -20.60 11.35 -9.61
C ASP A 424 -20.39 12.80 -9.14
N ALA A 425 -19.39 13.01 -8.28
CA ALA A 425 -19.11 14.30 -7.67
C ALA A 425 -17.72 14.36 -7.01
N LEU A 426 -17.38 15.53 -6.47
CA LEU A 426 -16.14 15.84 -5.79
C LEU A 426 -16.43 16.72 -4.56
N MET A 427 -15.99 16.28 -3.40
CA MET A 427 -15.90 17.10 -2.18
C MET A 427 -14.50 17.72 -2.12
N MET A 428 -14.41 19.03 -2.30
CA MET A 428 -13.14 19.76 -2.36
C MET A 428 -13.11 20.94 -1.38
N GLU A 429 -12.33 20.82 -0.31
CA GLU A 429 -12.13 21.89 0.70
C GLU A 429 -13.48 22.53 1.14
N GLY A 430 -14.47 21.69 1.44
CA GLY A 430 -15.82 22.09 1.84
C GLY A 430 -16.80 22.43 0.71
N TRP A 431 -16.38 22.41 -0.55
CA TRP A 431 -17.26 22.54 -1.71
C TRP A 431 -17.73 21.18 -2.22
N TRP A 432 -19.02 21.05 -2.50
CA TRP A 432 -19.56 19.95 -3.28
C TRP A 432 -19.67 20.35 -4.74
N ILE A 433 -18.98 19.63 -5.63
CA ILE A 433 -19.01 19.82 -7.07
C ILE A 433 -19.62 18.58 -7.73
N ALA A 434 -20.65 18.76 -8.56
CA ALA A 434 -21.30 17.68 -9.30
C ALA A 434 -21.54 18.08 -10.77
N LYS A 435 -21.79 17.07 -11.60
CA LYS A 435 -22.17 17.22 -13.02
C LYS A 435 -23.63 17.61 -13.19
#